data_AF-A0A1M6BCG3-F1
#
_entry.id   AF-A0A1M6BCG3-F1
#
_cell.length_a   1.000
_cell.length_b   1.000
_cell.length_c   1.000
_cell.angle_alpha   90.00
_cell.angle_beta   90.00
_cell.angle_gamma   90.00
#
_symmetry.space_group_name_H-M   'P 1'
#
loop_
_entity.id
_entity.type
_entity.pdbx_description
1 polymer ?
#
loop_
_entity_poly.entity_id
_entity_poly.type
_entity_poly.pdbx_seq_one_letter_code
_entity_poly.pdbx_strand_id
1 'polypeptide(L)'
;MLEIGFEIPLYDTAALKGRRGQMAYLHAANALAQTAIHARAEARAAHAAVEGRYDIARHWRDQVLPLRRTIDEEALKSYNGMLTSTFELIADAREALEAELGAAEAKADYWRAEVAVSAAIWGGAAEGDTE
;
A
#
# COMPACT_ATOMS: atom_id res chain seq x y z
N MET A 1 -13.41 67.46 21.28
CA MET A 1 -13.00 67.03 22.63
C MET A 1 -12.95 65.51 22.58
N LEU A 2 -11.76 64.91 22.71
CA LEU A 2 -11.59 63.46 22.58
C LEU A 2 -11.61 62.86 23.99
N GLU A 3 -12.65 62.09 24.31
CA GLU A 3 -12.71 61.34 25.58
C GLU A 3 -12.00 59.99 25.40
N ILE A 4 -11.04 59.70 26.28
CA ILE A 4 -10.34 58.42 26.34
C ILE A 4 -10.77 57.74 27.63
N GLY A 5 -11.54 56.66 27.51
CA GLY A 5 -11.91 55.78 28.62
C GLY A 5 -10.85 54.69 28.83
N PHE A 6 -10.44 54.49 30.08
CA PHE A 6 -9.52 53.43 30.49
C PHE A 6 -10.24 52.50 31.47
N GLU A 7 -10.48 51.25 31.04
CA GLU A 7 -11.03 50.21 31.91
C GLU A 7 -9.91 49.40 32.56
N ILE A 8 -9.91 49.34 33.89
CA ILE A 8 -9.00 48.49 34.66
C ILE A 8 -9.72 47.18 34.97
N PRO A 9 -9.27 46.04 34.44
CA PRO A 9 -9.89 44.76 34.76
C PRO A 9 -9.64 44.39 36.22
N LEU A 10 -10.70 44.02 36.96
CA LEU A 10 -10.60 43.56 38.36
C LEU A 10 -9.87 42.22 38.53
N TYR A 11 -9.74 41.42 37.46
CA TYR A 11 -9.08 40.10 37.47
C TYR A 11 -7.99 40.03 36.40
N ASP A 12 -6.79 39.59 36.80
CA ASP A 12 -5.68 39.37 35.87
C ASP A 12 -5.82 38.01 35.16
N THR A 13 -6.32 38.05 33.91
CA THR A 13 -6.40 36.88 33.02
C THR A 13 -5.27 36.85 32.00
N ALA A 14 -4.32 37.79 32.04
CA ALA A 14 -3.25 37.89 31.05
C ALA A 14 -2.35 36.65 31.08
N ALA A 15 -2.00 36.17 32.27
CA ALA A 15 -1.22 34.94 32.44
C ALA A 15 -1.94 33.69 31.88
N LEU A 16 -3.26 33.60 32.03
CA LEU A 16 -4.06 32.49 31.48
C LEU A 16 -4.12 32.54 29.94
N LYS A 17 -4.31 33.74 29.37
CA LYS A 17 -4.28 33.95 27.91
C LYS A 17 -2.92 33.57 27.31
N GLY A 18 -1.83 33.97 27.95
CA GLY A 18 -0.47 33.60 27.56
C GLY A 18 -0.24 32.09 27.57
N ARG A 19 -0.61 31.40 28.66
CA ARG A 19 -0.53 29.94 28.76
C ARG A 19 -1.36 29.23 27.68
N ARG A 20 -2.57 29.71 27.40
CA ARG A 20 -3.41 29.15 26.33
C ARG A 20 -2.76 29.30 24.95
N GLY A 21 -2.17 30.46 24.66
CA GLY A 21 -1.41 30.67 23.42
C GLY A 21 -0.21 29.74 23.29
N GLN A 22 0.55 29.56 24.37
CA GLN A 22 1.68 28.63 24.41
C GLN A 22 1.24 27.18 24.17
N MET A 23 0.15 26.73 24.82
CA MET A 23 -0.37 25.38 24.62
C MET A 23 -0.88 25.16 23.19
N ALA A 24 -1.57 26.15 22.60
CA ALA A 24 -2.02 26.08 21.21
C ALA A 24 -0.85 25.96 20.23
N TYR A 25 0.23 26.72 20.47
CA TYR A 25 1.46 26.62 19.68
C TYR A 25 2.10 25.23 19.80
N LEU A 26 2.29 24.73 21.04
CA LEU A 26 2.86 23.40 21.26
C LEU A 26 2.01 22.30 20.61
N HIS A 27 0.69 22.40 20.67
CA HIS A 27 -0.21 21.47 20.00
C HIS A 27 -0.01 21.51 18.48
N ALA A 28 0.00 22.70 17.86
CA ALA A 28 0.22 22.84 16.43
C ALA A 28 1.60 22.31 15.99
N ALA A 29 2.65 22.59 16.77
CA ALA A 29 4.00 22.09 16.50
C ALA A 29 4.07 20.55 16.60
N ASN A 30 3.44 19.94 17.60
CA ASN A 30 3.36 18.49 17.75
C ASN A 30 2.54 17.85 16.62
N ALA A 31 1.43 18.46 16.22
CA ALA A 31 0.62 17.98 15.09
C ALA A 31 1.44 17.99 13.79
N LEU A 32 2.20 19.06 13.52
CA LEU A 32 3.10 19.13 12.37
C LEU A 32 4.21 18.07 12.42
N ALA A 33 4.79 17.83 13.60
CA ALA A 33 5.78 16.78 13.77
C ALA A 33 5.18 15.39 13.51
N GLN A 34 3.95 15.14 13.97
CA GLN A 34 3.24 13.88 13.71
C GLN A 34 2.94 13.68 12.23
N THR A 35 2.45 14.70 11.51
CA THR A 35 2.16 14.57 10.08
C THR A 35 3.43 14.30 9.26
N ALA A 36 4.54 14.96 9.60
CA ALA A 36 5.83 14.70 8.97
C ALA A 36 6.33 13.25 9.19
N ILE A 37 6.16 12.72 10.41
CA ILE A 37 6.50 11.33 10.72
C ILE A 37 5.59 10.37 9.94
N HIS A 38 4.29 10.65 9.89
CA HIS A 38 3.31 9.82 9.20
C HIS A 38 3.60 9.72 7.71
N ALA A 39 3.78 10.86 7.03
CA ALA A 39 4.09 10.89 5.61
C ALA A 39 5.36 10.09 5.26
N ARG A 40 6.40 10.19 6.11
CA ARG A 40 7.63 9.42 5.91
C ARG A 40 7.44 7.93 6.17
N ALA A 41 6.63 7.57 7.17
CA ALA A 41 6.33 6.18 7.47
C ALA A 41 5.51 5.53 6.35
N GLU A 42 4.52 6.25 5.83
CA GLU A 42 3.67 5.82 4.71
C GLU A 42 4.49 5.59 3.43
N ALA A 43 5.36 6.54 3.06
CA ALA A 43 6.24 6.37 1.90
C ALA A 43 7.15 5.14 2.01
N ARG A 44 7.71 4.87 3.20
CA ARG A 44 8.53 3.67 3.43
C ARG A 44 7.71 2.38 3.37
N ALA A 45 6.51 2.38 3.96
CA ALA A 45 5.62 1.22 3.95
C ALA A 45 5.18 0.87 2.52
N ALA A 46 4.81 1.89 1.73
CA ALA A 46 4.47 1.72 0.33
C ALA A 46 5.65 1.15 -0.47
N HIS A 47 6.87 1.69 -0.29
CA HIS A 47 8.06 1.20 -0.98
C HIS A 47 8.34 -0.27 -0.68
N ALA A 48 8.33 -0.66 0.60
CA ALA A 48 8.53 -2.04 1.02
C ALA A 48 7.45 -2.98 0.45
N ALA A 49 6.21 -2.50 0.32
CA ALA A 49 5.13 -3.25 -0.31
C ALA A 49 5.40 -3.49 -1.80
N VAL A 50 5.85 -2.48 -2.55
CA VAL A 50 6.18 -2.64 -3.98
C VAL A 50 7.30 -3.64 -4.20
N GLU A 51 8.39 -3.55 -3.43
CA GLU A 51 9.51 -4.50 -3.53
C GLU A 51 9.04 -5.94 -3.29
N GLY A 52 8.25 -6.16 -2.24
CA GLY A 52 7.69 -7.49 -1.96
C GLY A 52 6.77 -8.00 -3.07
N ARG A 53 5.91 -7.15 -3.63
CA ARG A 53 5.02 -7.54 -4.75
C ARG A 53 5.79 -7.80 -6.04
N TYR A 54 6.86 -7.04 -6.29
CA TYR A 54 7.74 -7.25 -7.43
C TYR A 54 8.42 -8.62 -7.36
N ASP A 55 8.97 -8.97 -6.20
CA ASP A 55 9.65 -10.26 -5.99
C ASP A 55 8.69 -11.44 -6.18
N ILE A 56 7.46 -11.33 -5.66
CA ILE A 56 6.42 -12.34 -5.87
C ILE A 56 6.10 -12.47 -7.36
N ALA A 57 5.81 -11.36 -8.06
CA ALA A 57 5.48 -11.38 -9.48
C ALA A 57 6.64 -11.94 -10.33
N ARG A 58 7.88 -11.67 -9.95
CA ARG A 58 9.08 -12.23 -10.56
C ARG A 58 9.18 -13.73 -10.31
N HIS A 59 8.97 -14.20 -9.09
CA HIS A 59 9.01 -15.62 -8.75
C HIS A 59 7.99 -16.43 -9.58
N TRP A 60 6.77 -15.92 -9.74
CA TRP A 60 5.76 -16.53 -10.61
C TRP A 60 6.23 -16.66 -12.06
N ARG A 61 6.81 -15.59 -12.61
CA ARG A 61 7.29 -15.54 -14.00
C ARG A 61 8.50 -16.43 -14.25
N ASP A 62 9.48 -16.37 -13.36
CA ASP A 62 10.81 -16.95 -13.58
C ASP A 62 10.89 -18.41 -13.09
N GLN A 63 10.03 -18.81 -12.14
CA GLN A 63 10.10 -20.14 -11.50
C GLN A 63 8.81 -20.94 -11.66
N VAL A 64 7.66 -20.40 -11.24
CA VAL A 64 6.41 -21.17 -11.17
C VAL A 64 5.87 -21.51 -12.57
N LEU A 65 5.73 -20.51 -13.45
CA LEU A 65 5.19 -20.72 -14.80
C LEU A 65 6.06 -21.67 -15.65
N PRO A 66 7.39 -21.53 -15.69
CA PRO A 66 8.23 -22.49 -16.40
C PRO A 66 8.12 -23.90 -15.85
N LEU A 67 8.09 -24.07 -14.53
CA LEU A 67 7.93 -25.38 -13.91
C LEU A 67 6.59 -26.01 -14.29
N ARG A 68 5.50 -25.24 -14.25
CA ARG A 68 4.18 -25.74 -14.64
C ARG A 68 4.16 -26.22 -16.09
N ARG A 69 4.78 -25.48 -17.01
CA ARG A 69 4.91 -25.91 -18.42
C ARG A 69 5.66 -27.23 -18.55
N THR A 70 6.74 -27.42 -17.80
CA THR A 70 7.46 -28.71 -17.83
C THR A 70 6.61 -29.86 -17.30
N ILE A 71 5.78 -29.63 -16.29
CA ILE A 71 4.84 -30.63 -15.78
C ILE A 71 3.81 -30.98 -16.86
N ASP A 72 3.21 -29.97 -17.51
CA ASP A 72 2.21 -30.18 -18.56
C ASP A 72 2.79 -30.98 -19.76
N GLU A 73 4.03 -30.71 -20.15
CA GLU A 73 4.73 -31.46 -21.21
C GLU A 73 4.95 -32.94 -20.82
N GLU A 74 5.35 -33.22 -19.58
CA GLU A 74 5.55 -34.58 -19.09
C GLU A 74 4.24 -35.33 -18.84
N ALA A 75 3.19 -34.63 -18.41
CA ALA A 75 1.86 -35.18 -18.25
C ALA A 75 1.29 -35.67 -19.58
N LEU A 76 1.48 -34.89 -20.64
CA LEU A 76 1.09 -35.28 -22.00
C LEU A 76 1.88 -36.49 -22.50
N LYS A 77 3.19 -36.54 -22.25
CA LYS A 77 4.02 -37.72 -22.59
C LYS A 77 3.56 -38.97 -21.85
N SER A 78 3.25 -38.85 -20.56
CA SER A 78 2.78 -39.95 -19.71
C SER A 78 1.41 -40.47 -20.17
N TYR A 79 0.50 -39.57 -20.56
CA TYR A 79 -0.78 -39.93 -21.15
C TYR A 79 -0.61 -40.67 -22.49
N ASN A 80 0.23 -40.16 -23.38
CA ASN A 80 0.54 -40.82 -24.66
C ASN A 80 1.19 -42.21 -24.47
N GLY A 81 1.95 -42.40 -23.39
CA GLY A 81 2.51 -43.68 -22.97
C GLY A 81 1.51 -44.62 -22.30
N MET A 82 0.23 -44.25 -22.21
CA MET A 82 -0.83 -44.97 -21.49
C MET A 82 -0.53 -45.19 -20.00
N LEU A 83 0.30 -44.35 -19.39
CA LEU A 83 0.68 -44.43 -17.97
C LEU A 83 -0.32 -43.68 -17.08
N THR A 84 -0.94 -42.62 -17.60
CA THR A 84 -1.93 -41.78 -16.91
C THR A 84 -3.27 -41.78 -17.63
N SER A 85 -4.33 -41.55 -16.86
CA SER A 85 -5.71 -41.48 -17.37
C SER A 85 -6.05 -40.07 -17.89
N THR A 86 -7.06 -39.98 -18.76
CA THR A 86 -7.60 -38.69 -19.24
C THR A 86 -8.09 -37.80 -18.10
N PHE A 87 -8.57 -38.38 -16.98
CA PHE A 87 -9.00 -37.59 -15.82
C PHE A 87 -7.83 -36.86 -15.14
N GLU A 88 -6.66 -37.52 -15.06
CA GLU A 88 -5.44 -36.90 -14.53
C GLU A 88 -4.98 -35.75 -15.43
N LEU A 89 -5.05 -35.92 -16.75
CA LEU A 89 -4.69 -34.86 -17.71
C LEU A 89 -5.59 -33.62 -17.57
N ILE A 90 -6.89 -33.81 -17.33
CA ILE A 90 -7.83 -32.70 -17.09
C ILE A 90 -7.54 -32.02 -15.75
N ALA A 91 -7.19 -32.80 -14.72
CA ALA A 91 -6.80 -32.24 -13.42
C ALA A 91 -5.55 -31.37 -13.55
N ASP A 92 -4.53 -31.85 -14.28
CA ASP A 92 -3.30 -31.10 -14.54
C ASP A 92 -3.57 -29.83 -15.36
N ALA A 93 -4.45 -29.90 -16.36
CA ALA A 93 -4.84 -28.72 -17.13
C ALA A 93 -5.53 -27.65 -16.26
N ARG A 94 -6.33 -28.07 -15.26
CA ARG A 94 -6.96 -27.15 -14.31
C ARG A 94 -5.92 -26.48 -13.41
N GLU A 95 -4.98 -27.24 -12.86
CA GLU A 95 -3.92 -26.69 -12.03
C GLU A 95 -2.99 -25.75 -12.83
N ALA A 96 -2.76 -26.05 -14.12
CA ALA A 96 -2.01 -25.15 -15.00
C ALA A 96 -2.73 -23.80 -15.17
N LEU A 97 -4.05 -23.83 -15.38
CA LEU A 97 -4.87 -22.62 -15.46
C LEU A 97 -4.85 -21.82 -14.14
N GLU A 98 -4.94 -22.51 -12.99
CA GLU A 98 -4.85 -21.87 -11.68
C GLU A 98 -3.48 -21.19 -11.48
N ALA A 99 -2.40 -21.81 -11.94
CA ALA A 99 -1.07 -21.22 -11.89
C ALA A 99 -0.94 -19.98 -12.80
N GLU A 100 -1.52 -20.01 -14.01
CA GLU A 100 -1.56 -18.84 -14.89
C GLU A 100 -2.37 -17.69 -14.30
N LEU A 101 -3.52 -18.00 -13.69
CA LEU A 101 -4.34 -17.01 -13.01
C LEU A 101 -3.60 -16.39 -11.82
N GLY A 102 -2.95 -17.21 -10.98
CA GLY A 102 -2.14 -16.73 -9.87
C GLY A 102 -0.98 -15.84 -10.31
N ALA A 103 -0.34 -16.16 -11.43
CA ALA A 103 0.69 -15.30 -12.02
C ALA A 103 0.13 -13.96 -12.53
N ALA A 104 -1.06 -13.96 -13.12
CA ALA A 104 -1.74 -12.76 -13.57
C ALA A 104 -2.15 -11.86 -12.39
N GLU A 105 -2.67 -12.46 -11.31
CA GLU A 105 -2.99 -11.77 -10.06
C GLU A 105 -1.75 -11.15 -9.42
N ALA A 106 -0.65 -11.91 -9.29
CA ALA A 106 0.61 -11.40 -8.77
C ALA A 106 1.14 -10.21 -9.56
N LYS A 107 1.02 -10.26 -10.90
CA LYS A 107 1.37 -9.14 -11.77
C LYS A 107 0.47 -7.94 -11.53
N ALA A 108 -0.84 -8.15 -11.41
CA ALA A 108 -1.80 -7.07 -11.13
C ALA A 108 -1.53 -6.40 -9.78
N ASP A 109 -1.24 -7.20 -8.74
CA ASP A 109 -0.89 -6.71 -7.41
C ASP A 109 0.37 -5.85 -7.41
N TYR A 110 1.39 -6.23 -8.17
CA TYR A 110 2.57 -5.40 -8.37
C TYR A 110 2.22 -4.03 -8.97
N TRP A 111 1.41 -3.99 -10.03
CA TRP A 111 1.00 -2.72 -10.64
C TRP A 111 0.16 -1.84 -9.70
N ARG A 112 -0.71 -2.44 -8.89
CA ARG A 112 -1.45 -1.70 -7.86
C ARG A 112 -0.50 -1.10 -6.81
N ALA A 113 0.49 -1.87 -6.37
CA ALA A 113 1.48 -1.40 -5.42
C ALA A 113 2.31 -0.24 -6.03
N GLU A 114 2.71 -0.34 -7.29
CA GLU A 114 3.47 0.70 -8.00
C GLU A 114 2.71 2.04 -8.04
N VAL A 115 1.40 1.96 -8.30
CA VAL A 115 0.50 3.12 -8.24
C VAL A 115 0.40 3.67 -6.82
N ALA A 116 0.30 2.80 -5.81
CA ALA A 116 0.22 3.22 -4.40
C ALA A 116 1.50 3.94 -3.93
N VAL A 117 2.68 3.47 -4.32
CA VAL A 117 3.96 4.16 -4.04
C VAL A 117 4.02 5.51 -4.72
N SER A 118 3.65 5.55 -6.00
CA SER A 118 3.61 6.80 -6.76
C SER A 118 2.67 7.81 -6.09
N ALA A 119 1.51 7.37 -5.62
CA ALA A 119 0.58 8.20 -4.87
C ALA A 119 1.15 8.69 -3.53
N ALA A 120 1.81 7.82 -2.75
CA ALA A 120 2.40 8.18 -1.47
C ALA A 120 3.57 9.18 -1.59
N ILE A 121 4.32 9.14 -2.70
CA ILE A 121 5.44 10.07 -2.95
C ILE A 121 4.94 11.42 -3.49
N TRP A 122 4.03 11.40 -4.45
CA TRP A 122 3.59 12.60 -5.18
C TRP A 122 2.33 13.25 -4.60
N GLY A 123 1.68 12.63 -3.61
CA GLY A 123 0.42 13.11 -3.03
C GLY A 123 -0.80 12.87 -3.94
N GLY A 124 -0.69 11.94 -4.89
CA GLY A 124 -1.70 11.71 -5.93
C GLY A 124 -2.91 10.87 -5.51
N ALA A 125 -2.92 10.26 -4.33
CA ALA A 125 -4.09 9.57 -3.80
C ALA A 125 -4.31 9.93 -2.33
N ALA A 126 -4.84 11.13 -2.11
CA ALA A 126 -5.47 11.49 -0.84
C ALA A 126 -6.65 12.45 -1.05
N GLU A 127 -7.35 12.35 -2.19
CA GLU A 127 -8.64 13.02 -2.38
C GLU A 127 -9.49 12.26 -3.40
N GLY A 128 -9.97 11.09 -2.98
CA GLY A 128 -10.85 10.25 -3.80
C GLY A 128 -11.76 9.34 -2.98
N ASP A 129 -11.98 9.65 -1.69
CA ASP A 129 -12.98 8.95 -0.88
C ASP A 129 -13.43 9.83 0.30
N THR A 130 -14.30 10.80 0.01
CA THR A 130 -15.42 11.23 0.87
C THR A 130 -16.40 12.07 0.05
N GLU A 131 -17.28 11.42 -0.70
CA GLU A 131 -18.71 11.78 -0.85
C GLU A 131 -19.51 10.61 -1.45
#